data_AF-A0A4U5JL97-F1
#
_entry.id   AF-A0A4U5JL97-F1
#
_cell.length_a   1.000
_cell.length_b   1.000
_cell.length_c   1.000
_cell.angle_alpha   90.00
_cell.angle_beta   90.00
_cell.angle_gamma   90.00
#
_symmetry.space_group_name_H-M   'P 1'
#
loop_
_entity.id
_entity.type
_entity.pdbx_description
1 polymer ?
#
loop_
_entity_poly.entity_id
_entity_poly.type
_entity_poly.pdbx_seq_one_letter_code
_entity_poly.pdbx_strand_id
1 'polypeptide(L)'
;MTELSFHFPGEHLDAVIKALMQLPAHLKPQQFGYSEGIKNDKDMVADEKRFHAFLRKAASGFFLYLENTVYSFRINKSGEFTVDADGINAEEASILLRHLGPVGASFAYAADSAERKHRNRLIKNAEYGIHEAWVGRDWRRYIPGLYWLTLIPQSLADQHGVLLGELKKAAVEAEEIAPKLWLLRFFDAPENWQVNAERLDEICSTTKGMFSITPVRTIFEKTTTFLGAAAVLREWS
;
A
#
# COMPACT_ATOMS: atom_id res chain seq x y z
N MET A 1 13.81 -5.63 0.61
CA MET A 1 13.54 -4.32 1.23
C MET A 1 12.04 -4.27 1.42
N THR A 2 11.58 -3.98 2.63
CA THR A 2 10.15 -3.97 2.95
C THR A 2 9.53 -2.66 2.46
N GLU A 3 8.51 -2.79 1.63
CA GLU A 3 7.62 -1.69 1.23
C GLU A 3 6.34 -1.76 2.06
N LEU A 4 5.84 -0.61 2.50
CA LEU A 4 4.58 -0.49 3.22
C LEU A 4 3.71 0.55 2.52
N SER A 5 2.42 0.26 2.37
CA SER A 5 1.47 1.18 1.76
C SER A 5 0.15 1.16 2.50
N PHE A 6 -0.38 2.34 2.81
CA PHE A 6 -1.71 2.55 3.37
C PHE A 6 -2.58 3.33 2.40
N HIS A 7 -3.87 3.00 2.38
CA HIS A 7 -4.90 3.76 1.67
C HIS A 7 -5.87 4.35 2.69
N PHE A 8 -6.13 5.65 2.59
CA PHE A 8 -6.99 6.37 3.51
C PHE A 8 -8.03 7.22 2.77
N PRO A 9 -9.25 7.34 3.30
CA PRO A 9 -10.16 8.43 2.98
C PRO A 9 -9.56 9.79 3.34
N GLY A 10 -9.92 10.84 2.58
CA GLY A 10 -9.29 12.16 2.69
C GLY A 10 -9.46 12.84 4.05
N GLU A 11 -10.57 12.60 4.72
CA GLU A 11 -10.90 13.15 6.05
C GLU A 11 -9.92 12.71 7.15
N HIS A 12 -9.14 11.65 6.92
CA HIS A 12 -8.18 11.12 7.90
C HIS A 12 -6.79 11.74 7.79
N LEU A 13 -6.52 12.65 6.84
CA LEU A 13 -5.17 13.18 6.59
C LEU A 13 -4.52 13.78 7.84
N ASP A 14 -5.20 14.71 8.52
CA ASP A 14 -4.67 15.35 9.72
C ASP A 14 -4.45 14.34 10.86
N ALA A 15 -5.35 13.36 11.00
CA ALA A 15 -5.24 12.32 12.01
C ALA A 15 -4.04 11.40 11.75
N VAL A 16 -3.78 11.04 10.49
CA VAL A 16 -2.62 10.22 10.10
C VAL A 16 -1.32 10.97 10.34
N ILE A 17 -1.24 12.25 9.97
CA ILE A 17 -0.05 13.09 10.25
C ILE A 17 0.19 13.17 11.76
N LYS A 18 -0.87 13.41 12.55
CA LYS A 18 -0.77 13.43 14.01
C LYS A 18 -0.28 12.10 14.57
N ALA A 19 -0.79 10.97 14.05
CA ALA A 19 -0.36 9.65 14.48
C ALA A 19 1.13 9.41 14.15
N LEU A 20 1.60 9.77 12.95
CA LEU A 20 3.03 9.72 12.60
C LEU A 20 3.90 10.51 13.60
N MET A 21 3.42 11.65 14.09
CA MET A 21 4.15 12.46 15.08
C MET A 21 4.20 11.85 16.47
N GLN A 22 3.41 10.80 16.73
CA GLN A 22 3.38 10.07 17.99
C GLN A 22 4.18 8.75 17.93
N LEU A 23 4.79 8.44 16.79
CA LEU A 23 5.65 7.26 16.65
C LEU A 23 6.88 7.36 17.56
N PRO A 24 7.50 6.21 17.87
CA PRO A 24 8.82 6.16 18.49
C PRO A 24 9.85 7.02 17.74
N ALA A 25 10.86 7.53 18.44
CA ALA A 25 11.84 8.46 17.87
C ALA A 25 12.53 7.95 16.59
N HIS A 26 12.75 6.63 16.48
CA HIS A 26 13.36 5.98 15.32
C HIS A 26 12.41 5.79 14.11
N LEU A 27 11.13 6.15 14.24
CA LEU A 27 10.14 6.16 13.14
C LEU A 27 9.43 7.51 12.99
N LYS A 28 9.65 8.44 13.93
CA LYS A 28 9.00 9.74 13.91
C LYS A 28 9.66 10.65 12.86
N PRO A 29 8.92 11.17 11.86
CA PRO A 29 9.49 12.08 10.87
C PRO A 29 10.01 13.37 11.51
N GLN A 30 11.10 13.89 10.96
CA GLN A 30 11.81 15.08 11.45
C GLN A 30 11.79 16.24 10.44
N GLN A 31 11.68 15.93 9.14
CA GLN A 31 11.71 16.91 8.05
C GLN A 31 10.53 16.71 7.08
N PHE A 32 10.25 17.72 6.26
CA PHE A 32 9.21 17.67 5.23
C PHE A 32 9.68 18.26 3.89
N GLY A 33 9.02 17.89 2.78
CA GLY A 33 9.33 18.44 1.45
C GLY A 33 8.31 18.07 0.37
N TYR A 34 8.35 18.77 -0.76
CA TYR A 34 7.45 18.53 -1.92
C TYR A 34 7.99 17.52 -2.93
N SER A 35 9.27 17.19 -2.84
CA SER A 35 9.95 16.35 -3.82
C SER A 35 10.82 15.35 -3.11
N GLU A 36 10.84 14.12 -3.64
CA GLU A 36 11.65 13.03 -3.15
C GLU A 36 13.13 13.42 -3.11
N GLY A 37 13.79 13.14 -1.99
CA GLY A 37 15.23 13.38 -1.81
C GLY A 37 15.65 14.85 -1.64
N ILE A 38 14.76 15.82 -1.88
CA ILE A 38 15.08 17.24 -1.67
C ILE A 38 14.75 17.61 -0.23
N LYS A 39 15.78 17.53 0.62
CA LYS A 39 15.75 17.95 2.02
C LYS A 39 16.32 19.36 2.14
N ASN A 40 15.63 20.22 2.88
CA ASN A 40 16.17 21.51 3.31
C ASN A 40 16.31 21.44 4.84
N ASP A 41 17.49 21.72 5.36
CA ASP A 41 17.76 21.63 6.81
C ASP A 41 16.86 22.56 7.64
N LYS A 42 16.21 23.55 7.00
CA LYS A 42 15.25 24.44 7.65
C LYS A 42 13.80 23.94 7.60
N ASP A 43 13.48 22.94 6.79
CA ASP A 43 12.13 22.35 6.67
C ASP A 43 11.95 21.26 7.74
N MET A 44 12.04 21.67 9.00
CA MET A 44 11.91 20.82 10.18
C MET A 44 10.46 20.75 10.64
N VAL A 45 9.96 19.55 10.91
CA VAL A 45 8.61 19.32 11.47
C VAL A 45 8.43 20.01 12.82
N ALA A 46 9.51 20.17 13.59
CA ALA A 46 9.51 20.90 14.86
C ALA A 46 9.21 22.42 14.71
N ASP A 47 9.41 23.01 13.53
CA ASP A 47 8.90 24.35 13.22
C ASP A 47 7.42 24.24 12.84
N GLU A 48 6.56 24.15 13.87
CA GLU A 48 5.13 23.92 13.69
C GLU A 48 4.50 24.95 12.74
N LYS A 49 4.87 26.23 12.85
CA LYS A 49 4.30 27.29 12.00
C LYS A 49 4.60 27.04 10.53
N ARG A 50 5.85 26.69 10.21
CA ARG A 50 6.27 26.40 8.84
C ARG A 50 5.67 25.10 8.34
N PHE A 51 5.62 24.07 9.20
CA PHE A 51 5.04 22.78 8.86
C PHE A 51 3.54 22.87 8.54
N HIS A 52 2.75 23.57 9.35
CA HIS A 52 1.33 23.80 9.06
C HIS A 52 1.13 24.65 7.79
N ALA A 53 2.00 25.63 7.54
CA ALA A 53 1.95 26.42 6.31
C ALA A 53 2.29 25.58 5.07
N PHE A 54 3.17 24.58 5.22
CA PHE A 54 3.51 23.61 4.19
C PHE A 54 2.32 22.68 3.88
N LEU A 55 1.71 22.06 4.89
CA LEU A 55 0.60 21.12 4.69
C LEU A 55 -0.58 21.76 3.95
N ARG A 56 -0.91 23.03 4.24
CA ARG A 56 -1.97 23.77 3.55
C ARG A 56 -1.74 23.98 2.05
N LYS A 57 -0.50 23.85 1.58
CA LYS A 57 -0.13 24.03 0.17
C LYS A 57 0.06 22.69 -0.57
N ALA A 58 0.13 21.58 0.16
CA ALA A 58 0.48 20.27 -0.38
C ALA A 58 -0.72 19.54 -1.00
N ALA A 59 -1.33 20.14 -2.03
CA ALA A 59 -2.60 19.65 -2.59
C ALA A 59 -2.52 18.29 -3.29
N SER A 60 -1.38 17.93 -3.88
CA SER A 60 -1.20 16.68 -4.65
C SER A 60 -0.41 15.61 -3.91
N GLY A 61 0.13 15.93 -2.73
CA GLY A 61 1.06 15.07 -2.01
C GLY A 61 2.27 15.81 -1.48
N PHE A 62 3.03 15.10 -0.64
CA PHE A 62 4.21 15.59 0.04
C PHE A 62 5.04 14.42 0.59
N PHE A 63 6.21 14.74 1.13
CA PHE A 63 7.09 13.78 1.77
C PHE A 63 7.37 14.20 3.20
N LEU A 64 7.40 13.23 4.11
CA LEU A 64 7.96 13.38 5.45
C LEU A 64 9.19 12.47 5.55
N TYR A 65 10.23 12.97 6.19
CA TYR A 65 11.54 12.31 6.21
C TYR A 65 12.01 12.04 7.62
N LEU A 66 12.62 10.88 7.80
CA LEU A 66 13.56 10.54 8.85
C LEU A 66 14.85 10.06 8.18
N GLU A 67 15.98 10.02 8.90
CA GLU A 67 17.33 9.75 8.36
C GLU A 67 17.35 8.71 7.22
N ASN A 68 16.80 7.52 7.48
CA ASN A 68 16.75 6.40 6.54
C ASN A 68 15.33 6.02 6.07
N THR A 69 14.32 6.79 6.44
CA THR A 69 12.91 6.46 6.16
C THR A 69 12.21 7.61 5.47
N VAL A 70 11.43 7.30 4.43
CA VAL A 70 10.64 8.28 3.69
C VAL A 70 9.18 7.87 3.76
N TYR A 71 8.33 8.82 4.15
CA TYR A 71 6.88 8.69 4.06
C TYR A 71 6.38 9.51 2.88
N SER A 72 5.93 8.86 1.81
CA SER A 72 5.37 9.51 0.62
C SER A 72 3.85 9.60 0.74
N PHE A 73 3.33 10.82 0.83
CA PHE A 73 1.90 11.10 0.76
C PHE A 73 1.52 11.43 -0.68
N ARG A 74 0.59 10.67 -1.25
CA ARG A 74 0.02 10.92 -2.58
C ARG A 74 -1.46 11.16 -2.46
N ILE A 75 -1.92 12.37 -2.76
CA ILE A 75 -3.34 12.76 -2.65
C ILE A 75 -3.95 12.75 -4.05
N ASN A 76 -5.04 11.99 -4.21
CA ASN A 76 -5.75 11.89 -5.48
C ASN A 76 -6.82 12.98 -5.62
N LYS A 77 -7.39 13.13 -6.82
CA LYS A 77 -8.41 14.15 -7.10
C LYS A 77 -9.70 14.00 -6.29
N SER A 78 -10.00 12.80 -5.78
CA SER A 78 -11.16 12.55 -4.91
C SER A 78 -10.91 12.91 -3.45
N GLY A 79 -9.69 13.34 -3.09
CA GLY A 79 -9.29 13.70 -1.74
C GLY A 79 -8.72 12.54 -0.94
N GLU A 80 -8.93 11.29 -1.36
CA GLU A 80 -8.25 10.14 -0.76
C GLU A 80 -6.74 10.21 -0.97
N PHE A 81 -6.01 9.54 -0.11
CA PHE A 81 -4.57 9.53 -0.18
C PHE A 81 -3.95 8.17 0.12
N THR A 82 -2.74 7.99 -0.38
CA THR A 82 -1.87 6.86 -0.06
C THR A 82 -0.69 7.36 0.75
N VAL A 83 -0.28 6.56 1.74
CA VAL A 83 0.99 6.76 2.46
C VAL A 83 1.86 5.55 2.21
N ASP A 84 2.95 5.73 1.47
CA ASP A 84 3.98 4.71 1.31
C ASP A 84 5.13 5.00 2.29
N ALA A 85 5.68 3.96 2.90
CA ALA A 85 6.87 4.07 3.71
C ALA A 85 7.98 3.18 3.14
N ASP A 86 9.12 3.82 2.85
CA ASP A 86 10.32 3.18 2.31
C ASP A 86 11.48 3.30 3.31
N GLY A 87 12.43 2.37 3.22
CA GLY A 87 13.58 2.35 4.12
C GLY A 87 13.25 1.90 5.54
N ILE A 88 12.28 0.98 5.66
CA ILE A 88 11.89 0.34 6.92
C ILE A 88 12.18 -1.17 6.89
N ASN A 89 12.34 -1.75 8.08
CA ASN A 89 12.46 -3.19 8.28
C ASN A 89 11.11 -3.85 8.62
N ALA A 90 11.15 -5.17 8.80
CA ALA A 90 10.00 -6.01 9.11
C ALA A 90 9.27 -5.60 10.40
N GLU A 91 10.01 -5.32 11.48
CA GLU A 91 9.47 -4.92 12.78
C GLU A 91 8.81 -3.53 12.69
N GLU A 92 9.50 -2.59 12.05
CA GLU A 92 9.01 -1.23 11.83
C GLU A 92 7.72 -1.19 11.00
N ALA A 93 7.62 -2.01 9.95
CA ALA A 93 6.38 -2.16 9.18
C ALA A 93 5.21 -2.66 10.05
N SER A 94 5.50 -3.62 10.94
CA SER A 94 4.55 -4.17 11.91
C SER A 94 4.05 -3.11 12.91
N ILE A 95 4.97 -2.26 13.39
CA ILE A 95 4.65 -1.12 14.27
C ILE A 95 3.78 -0.11 13.53
N LEU A 96 4.16 0.28 12.31
CA LEU A 96 3.42 1.26 11.52
C LEU A 96 2.00 0.79 11.19
N LEU A 97 1.80 -0.49 10.84
CA LEU A 97 0.48 -1.06 10.58
C LEU A 97 -0.43 -0.99 11.80
N ARG A 98 0.09 -1.32 12.98
CA ARG A 98 -0.67 -1.23 14.24
C ARG A 98 -0.95 0.19 14.67
N HIS A 99 -0.05 1.13 14.39
CA HIS A 99 -0.16 2.51 14.82
C HIS A 99 -1.05 3.36 13.89
N LEU A 100 -0.91 3.19 12.57
CA LEU A 100 -1.63 3.99 11.57
C LEU A 100 -2.92 3.34 11.09
N GLY A 101 -3.01 2.00 11.12
CA GLY A 101 -4.21 1.27 10.71
C GLY A 101 -5.49 1.76 11.41
N PRO A 102 -5.51 1.82 12.75
CA PRO A 102 -6.67 2.26 13.53
C PRO A 102 -7.11 3.72 13.28
N VAL A 103 -6.30 4.52 12.60
CA VAL A 103 -6.62 5.92 12.27
C VAL A 103 -7.70 6.01 11.18
N GLY A 104 -8.01 4.90 10.50
CA GLY A 104 -9.06 4.83 9.48
C GLY A 104 -8.56 4.30 8.13
N ALA A 105 -7.57 3.40 8.12
CA ALA A 105 -7.08 2.82 6.88
C ALA A 105 -8.18 2.01 6.18
N SER A 106 -8.44 2.31 4.90
CA SER A 106 -9.33 1.50 4.05
C SER A 106 -8.69 0.16 3.69
N PHE A 107 -7.36 0.16 3.52
CA PHE A 107 -6.54 -1.02 3.23
C PHE A 107 -5.08 -0.67 3.52
N ALA A 108 -4.28 -1.63 3.96
CA ALA A 108 -2.83 -1.47 4.01
C ALA A 108 -2.11 -2.80 3.85
N TYR A 109 -0.85 -2.77 3.45
CA TYR A 109 0.00 -3.95 3.40
C TYR A 109 1.46 -3.61 3.61
N ALA A 110 2.22 -4.60 4.10
CA ALA A 110 3.68 -4.61 4.02
C ALA A 110 4.15 -5.85 3.27
N ALA A 111 5.13 -5.68 2.39
CA ALA A 111 5.61 -6.72 1.50
C ALA A 111 7.10 -6.53 1.20
N ASP A 112 7.80 -7.56 0.74
CA ASP A 112 9.05 -7.33 0.03
C ASP A 112 8.77 -6.66 -1.33
N SER A 113 9.65 -5.76 -1.79
CA SER A 113 9.52 -5.11 -3.10
C SER A 113 9.31 -6.11 -4.25
N ALA A 114 9.98 -7.27 -4.21
CA ALA A 114 9.82 -8.30 -5.22
C ALA A 114 8.45 -8.99 -5.14
N GLU A 115 7.89 -9.16 -3.94
CA GLU A 115 6.52 -9.65 -3.76
C GLU A 115 5.51 -8.70 -4.39
N ARG A 116 5.61 -7.39 -4.11
CA ARG A 116 4.72 -6.39 -4.72
C ARG A 116 4.82 -6.40 -6.24
N LYS A 117 6.04 -6.53 -6.80
CA LYS A 117 6.24 -6.65 -8.25
C LYS A 117 5.58 -7.91 -8.80
N HIS A 118 5.72 -9.06 -8.14
CA HIS A 118 5.07 -10.31 -8.54
C HIS A 118 3.55 -10.16 -8.62
N ARG A 119 2.96 -9.55 -7.58
CA ARG A 119 1.51 -9.41 -7.42
C ARG A 119 0.87 -8.31 -8.25
N ASN A 120 1.59 -7.24 -8.58
CA ASN A 120 0.98 -6.04 -9.16
C ASN A 120 1.65 -5.51 -10.43
N ARG A 121 2.84 -6.01 -10.81
CA ARG A 121 3.59 -5.49 -11.97
C ARG A 121 3.41 -6.38 -13.20
N LEU A 122 2.98 -5.75 -14.30
CA LEU A 122 2.94 -6.30 -15.64
C LEU A 122 4.06 -5.69 -16.46
N ILE A 123 4.83 -6.54 -17.15
CA ILE A 123 5.92 -6.11 -18.05
C ILE A 123 5.81 -6.95 -19.31
N LYS A 124 5.85 -6.30 -20.47
CA LYS A 124 5.91 -6.96 -21.77
C LYS A 124 6.86 -6.20 -22.70
N ASN A 125 7.67 -6.95 -23.45
CA ASN A 125 8.38 -6.44 -24.61
C ASN A 125 7.42 -6.41 -25.81
N ALA A 126 7.18 -5.24 -26.37
CA ALA A 126 6.42 -5.04 -27.59
C ALA A 126 7.31 -4.40 -28.68
N GLU A 127 6.85 -4.39 -29.92
CA GLU A 127 7.59 -3.78 -31.04
C GLU A 127 7.89 -2.29 -30.81
N TYR A 128 7.05 -1.60 -30.04
CA TYR A 128 7.20 -0.19 -29.67
C TYR A 128 7.98 0.04 -28.36
N GLY A 129 8.58 -1.01 -27.78
CA GLY A 129 9.40 -0.94 -26.57
C GLY A 129 8.84 -1.74 -25.40
N ILE A 130 9.35 -1.45 -24.19
CA ILE A 130 8.94 -2.12 -22.95
C ILE A 130 7.67 -1.43 -22.43
N HIS A 131 6.58 -2.18 -22.34
CA HIS A 131 5.35 -1.74 -21.69
C HIS A 131 5.34 -2.25 -20.26
N GLU A 132 5.41 -1.34 -19.29
CA GLU A 132 5.30 -1.62 -17.87
C GLU A 132 4.02 -0.98 -17.29
N ALA A 133 3.32 -1.72 -16.44
CA ALA A 133 2.13 -1.22 -15.75
C ALA A 133 1.96 -1.82 -14.35
N TRP A 134 1.31 -1.06 -13.49
CA TRP A 134 0.93 -1.47 -12.13
C TRP A 134 -0.59 -1.59 -12.03
N VAL A 135 -1.06 -2.77 -11.66
CA VAL A 135 -2.48 -3.14 -11.61
C VAL A 135 -2.89 -3.61 -10.22
N GLY A 136 -4.18 -3.68 -9.94
CA GLY A 136 -4.67 -4.28 -8.70
C GLY A 136 -4.58 -3.35 -7.49
N ARG A 137 -4.62 -2.02 -7.69
CA ARG A 137 -4.41 -1.04 -6.61
C ARG A 137 -5.69 -0.30 -6.19
N ASP A 138 -6.79 -0.47 -6.92
CA ASP A 138 -8.05 0.20 -6.64
C ASP A 138 -8.87 -0.60 -5.62
N TRP A 139 -8.66 -0.30 -4.33
CA TRP A 139 -9.35 -0.95 -3.22
C TRP A 139 -10.89 -0.77 -3.28
N ARG A 140 -11.40 0.19 -4.05
CA ARG A 140 -12.85 0.40 -4.22
C ARG A 140 -13.47 -0.64 -5.15
N ARG A 141 -12.68 -1.30 -6.00
CA ARG A 141 -13.16 -2.34 -6.95
C ARG A 141 -13.01 -3.76 -6.42
N TYR A 142 -12.03 -3.98 -5.56
CA TYR A 142 -11.66 -5.29 -5.03
C TYR A 142 -10.71 -5.12 -3.82
N ILE A 143 -10.42 -6.19 -3.09
CA ILE A 143 -9.27 -6.23 -2.18
C ILE A 143 -7.98 -6.35 -3.01
N PRO A 144 -7.01 -5.41 -2.92
CA PRO A 144 -5.83 -5.34 -3.79
C PRO A 144 -4.92 -6.58 -3.85
N GLY A 145 -5.04 -7.48 -2.87
CA GLY A 145 -4.30 -8.73 -2.80
C GLY A 145 -3.98 -9.12 -1.37
N LEU A 146 -3.26 -10.22 -1.21
CA LEU A 146 -2.68 -10.67 0.05
C LEU A 146 -1.17 -10.57 -0.05
N TYR A 147 -0.54 -9.97 0.96
CA TYR A 147 0.90 -9.77 1.08
C TYR A 147 1.40 -10.40 2.39
N TRP A 148 2.71 -10.33 2.67
CA TRP A 148 3.26 -10.77 3.94
C TRP A 148 2.44 -10.31 5.16
N LEU A 149 2.21 -8.99 5.30
CA LEU A 149 1.25 -8.41 6.22
C LEU A 149 0.16 -7.70 5.43
N THR A 150 -1.10 -7.98 5.74
CA THR A 150 -2.26 -7.34 5.09
C THR A 150 -3.25 -6.87 6.13
N LEU A 151 -3.62 -5.59 6.08
CA LEU A 151 -4.59 -4.96 6.96
C LEU A 151 -5.92 -4.80 6.23
N ILE A 152 -6.96 -5.45 6.74
CA ILE A 152 -8.29 -5.50 6.12
C ILE A 152 -9.35 -5.10 7.16
N PRO A 153 -10.02 -3.95 6.97
CA PRO A 153 -11.25 -3.65 7.69
C PRO A 153 -12.37 -4.62 7.30
N GLN A 154 -13.21 -5.02 8.26
CA GLN A 154 -14.39 -5.83 7.99
C GLN A 154 -15.30 -5.17 6.94
N SER A 155 -15.43 -3.85 6.96
CA SER A 155 -16.21 -3.10 5.96
C SER A 155 -15.72 -3.30 4.53
N LEU A 156 -14.39 -3.38 4.31
CA LEU A 156 -13.83 -3.67 3.00
C LEU A 156 -14.15 -5.10 2.55
N ALA A 157 -14.01 -6.06 3.48
CA ALA A 157 -14.35 -7.46 3.21
C ALA A 157 -15.84 -7.61 2.85
N ASP A 158 -16.73 -6.97 3.63
CA ASP A 158 -18.17 -6.98 3.41
C ASP A 158 -18.54 -6.33 2.08
N GLN A 159 -17.92 -5.18 1.75
CA GLN A 159 -18.13 -4.47 0.47
C GLN A 159 -17.89 -5.37 -0.74
N HIS A 160 -16.87 -6.22 -0.67
CA HIS A 160 -16.47 -7.08 -1.79
C HIS A 160 -16.97 -8.52 -1.68
N GLY A 161 -17.75 -8.83 -0.64
CA GLY A 161 -18.28 -10.17 -0.40
C GLY A 161 -17.19 -11.21 -0.05
N VAL A 162 -16.07 -10.76 0.51
CA VAL A 162 -14.96 -11.62 0.94
C VAL A 162 -15.21 -12.12 2.35
N LEU A 163 -15.22 -13.44 2.55
CA LEU A 163 -15.39 -14.04 3.87
C LEU A 163 -14.09 -13.92 4.66
N LEU A 164 -13.98 -12.89 5.49
CA LEU A 164 -12.76 -12.64 6.28
C LEU A 164 -12.36 -13.83 7.17
N GLY A 165 -13.32 -14.66 7.60
CA GLY A 165 -13.04 -15.89 8.33
C GLY A 165 -12.21 -16.92 7.54
N GLU A 166 -12.34 -16.97 6.21
CA GLU A 166 -11.52 -17.83 5.35
C GLU A 166 -10.10 -17.29 5.24
N LEU A 167 -9.94 -15.97 5.08
CA LEU A 167 -8.63 -15.32 5.06
C LEU A 167 -7.88 -15.50 6.38
N LYS A 168 -8.56 -15.39 7.52
CA LYS A 168 -7.97 -15.64 8.85
C LYS A 168 -7.47 -17.07 9.00
N LYS A 169 -8.19 -18.07 8.47
CA LYS A 169 -7.76 -19.48 8.48
C LYS A 169 -6.55 -19.72 7.58
N ALA A 170 -6.43 -18.97 6.49
CA ALA A 170 -5.29 -19.06 5.58
C ALA A 170 -4.05 -18.29 6.07
N ALA A 171 -4.23 -17.34 6.99
CA ALA A 171 -3.14 -16.61 7.62
C ALA A 171 -2.44 -17.48 8.68
N VAL A 172 -1.12 -17.31 8.84
CA VAL A 172 -0.39 -17.93 9.97
C VAL A 172 -0.72 -17.24 11.28
N GLU A 173 -1.13 -15.97 11.22
CA GLU A 173 -1.57 -15.20 12.36
C GLU A 173 -2.63 -14.18 11.92
N ALA A 174 -3.66 -14.01 12.74
CA ALA A 174 -4.71 -13.04 12.55
C ALA A 174 -4.95 -12.29 13.86
N GLU A 175 -4.76 -10.98 13.85
CA GLU A 175 -4.91 -10.10 15.00
C GLU A 175 -5.97 -9.03 14.71
N GLU A 176 -6.90 -8.82 15.64
CA GLU A 176 -7.82 -7.68 15.59
C GLU A 176 -7.18 -6.50 16.32
N ILE A 177 -6.52 -5.60 15.57
CA ILE A 177 -5.73 -4.49 16.14
C ILE A 177 -6.60 -3.30 16.57
N ALA A 178 -7.84 -3.23 16.08
CA ALA A 178 -8.89 -2.31 16.47
C ALA A 178 -10.25 -2.94 16.13
N PRO A 179 -11.38 -2.47 16.69
CA PRO A 179 -12.69 -3.06 16.42
C PRO A 179 -12.96 -3.19 14.91
N LYS A 180 -13.16 -4.43 14.45
CA LYS A 180 -13.40 -4.79 13.05
C LYS A 180 -12.25 -4.48 12.10
N LEU A 181 -11.03 -4.33 12.58
CA LEU A 181 -9.83 -4.10 11.77
C LEU A 181 -8.82 -5.22 12.00
N TRP A 182 -8.54 -5.99 10.96
CA TRP A 182 -7.75 -7.22 11.07
C TRP A 182 -6.39 -7.06 10.38
N LEU A 183 -5.33 -7.32 11.12
CA LEU A 183 -3.99 -7.51 10.60
C LEU A 183 -3.74 -9.00 10.41
N LEU A 184 -3.51 -9.41 9.18
CA LEU A 184 -3.27 -10.80 8.79
C LEU A 184 -1.80 -10.95 8.38
N ARG A 185 -1.11 -11.94 8.95
CA ARG A 185 0.23 -12.35 8.55
C ARG A 185 0.13 -13.69 7.83
N PHE A 186 0.62 -13.79 6.60
CA PHE A 186 0.47 -15.01 5.79
C PHE A 186 1.69 -15.93 5.81
N PHE A 187 2.84 -15.43 6.26
CA PHE A 187 4.07 -16.20 6.42
C PHE A 187 5.02 -15.46 7.36
N ASP A 188 6.08 -16.11 7.82
CA ASP A 188 6.82 -15.61 8.98
C ASP A 188 7.63 -14.32 8.74
N ALA A 189 8.28 -14.22 7.59
CA ALA A 189 9.19 -13.12 7.25
C ALA A 189 9.00 -12.69 5.79
N PRO A 190 9.18 -11.40 5.44
CA PRO A 190 8.88 -10.88 4.10
C PRO A 190 9.65 -11.60 2.98
N GLU A 191 10.87 -12.06 3.25
CA GLU A 191 11.70 -12.82 2.30
C GLU A 191 11.12 -14.20 1.91
N ASN A 192 10.21 -14.76 2.71
CA ASN A 192 9.61 -16.07 2.47
C ASN A 192 8.44 -16.02 1.46
N TRP A 193 8.22 -14.88 0.81
CA TRP A 193 7.08 -14.69 -0.09
C TRP A 193 7.08 -15.67 -1.27
N GLN A 194 8.25 -16.03 -1.81
CA GLN A 194 8.35 -16.90 -2.98
C GLN A 194 7.79 -18.30 -2.73
N VAL A 195 8.09 -18.88 -1.55
CA VAL A 195 7.61 -20.20 -1.14
C VAL A 195 6.09 -20.18 -0.89
N ASN A 196 5.53 -18.99 -0.63
CA ASN A 196 4.11 -18.80 -0.36
C ASN A 196 3.32 -18.21 -1.55
N ALA A 197 3.99 -17.90 -2.66
CA ALA A 197 3.42 -17.15 -3.76
C ALA A 197 2.25 -17.91 -4.40
N GLU A 198 2.47 -19.17 -4.79
CA GLU A 198 1.44 -20.01 -5.44
C GLU A 198 0.19 -20.13 -4.58
N ARG A 199 0.35 -20.44 -3.28
CA ARG A 199 -0.76 -20.57 -2.34
C ARG A 199 -1.58 -19.29 -2.24
N LEU A 200 -0.92 -18.13 -2.11
CA LEU A 200 -1.61 -16.84 -1.99
C LEU A 200 -2.24 -16.40 -3.32
N ASP A 201 -1.60 -16.71 -4.45
CA ASP A 201 -2.15 -16.44 -5.77
C ASP A 201 -3.39 -17.29 -6.05
N GLU A 202 -3.40 -18.55 -5.61
CA GLU A 202 -4.56 -19.44 -5.67
C GLU A 202 -5.73 -18.87 -4.85
N ILE A 203 -5.48 -18.46 -3.60
CA ILE A 203 -6.50 -17.83 -2.75
C ILE A 203 -7.07 -16.59 -3.42
N CYS A 204 -6.22 -15.68 -3.90
CA CYS A 204 -6.64 -14.46 -4.59
C CYS A 204 -7.43 -14.75 -5.88
N SER A 205 -7.09 -15.81 -6.62
CA SER A 205 -7.76 -16.15 -7.88
C SER A 205 -9.11 -16.84 -7.69
N THR A 206 -9.28 -17.56 -6.58
CA THR A 206 -10.50 -18.34 -6.27
C THR A 206 -11.48 -17.57 -5.38
N THR A 207 -11.01 -16.56 -4.64
CA THR A 207 -11.84 -15.74 -3.76
C THR A 207 -12.45 -14.57 -4.52
N LYS A 208 -13.77 -14.61 -4.75
CA LYS A 208 -14.51 -13.50 -5.36
C LYS A 208 -14.33 -12.22 -4.52
N GLY A 209 -14.08 -11.09 -5.20
CA GLY A 209 -13.87 -9.80 -4.56
C GLY A 209 -12.40 -9.49 -4.27
N MET A 210 -11.48 -10.43 -4.51
CA MET A 210 -10.04 -10.22 -4.44
C MET A 210 -9.43 -10.00 -5.82
N PHE A 211 -8.36 -9.20 -5.87
CA PHE A 211 -7.56 -9.04 -7.07
C PHE A 211 -6.59 -10.21 -7.24
N SER A 212 -6.50 -10.73 -8.46
CA SER A 212 -5.45 -11.65 -8.90
C SER A 212 -4.86 -11.15 -10.21
N ILE A 213 -3.53 -11.11 -10.28
CA ILE A 213 -2.82 -10.67 -11.49
C ILE A 213 -2.85 -11.71 -12.60
N THR A 214 -3.05 -12.99 -12.27
CA THR A 214 -2.93 -14.10 -13.23
C THR A 214 -3.87 -13.98 -14.44
N PRO A 215 -5.17 -13.69 -14.29
CA PRO A 215 -6.07 -13.47 -15.43
C PRO A 215 -5.67 -12.23 -16.25
N VAL A 216 -5.28 -11.15 -15.56
CA VAL A 216 -4.90 -9.88 -16.21
C VAL A 216 -3.63 -10.05 -17.04
N ARG A 217 -2.63 -10.72 -16.48
CA ARG A 217 -1.36 -11.04 -17.15
C ARG A 217 -1.59 -11.84 -18.42
N THR A 218 -2.44 -12.87 -18.36
CA THR A 218 -2.79 -13.69 -19.52
C THR A 218 -3.39 -12.87 -20.66
N ILE A 219 -4.29 -11.92 -20.36
CA ILE A 219 -4.90 -11.06 -21.36
C ILE A 219 -3.89 -10.03 -21.90
N PHE A 220 -3.10 -9.44 -21.00
CA PHE A 220 -2.09 -8.44 -21.34
C PHE A 220 -1.01 -9.01 -22.28
N GLU A 221 -0.53 -10.23 -21.99
CA GLU A 221 0.49 -10.91 -22.81
C GLU A 221 0.00 -11.27 -24.21
N LYS A 222 -1.27 -11.67 -24.34
CA LYS A 222 -1.90 -11.99 -25.65
C LYS A 222 -2.14 -10.75 -26.51
N THR A 223 -2.15 -9.56 -25.92
CA THR A 223 -2.49 -8.33 -26.65
C THR A 223 -1.30 -7.80 -27.45
N THR A 224 -1.45 -7.69 -28.78
CA THR A 224 -0.34 -7.31 -29.67
C THR A 224 -0.23 -5.80 -29.92
N THR A 225 -1.29 -5.03 -29.67
CA THR A 225 -1.31 -3.59 -29.96
C THR A 225 -1.21 -2.75 -28.69
N PHE A 226 -0.65 -1.55 -28.81
CA PHE A 226 -0.61 -0.58 -27.71
C PHE A 226 -2.02 -0.22 -27.19
N LEU A 227 -2.96 0.03 -28.10
CA LEU A 227 -4.34 0.39 -27.74
C LEU A 227 -5.06 -0.74 -27.00
N GLY A 228 -4.85 -2.00 -27.41
CA GLY A 228 -5.41 -3.14 -26.69
C GLY A 228 -4.82 -3.26 -25.29
N ALA A 229 -3.50 -3.12 -25.15
CA ALA A 229 -2.83 -3.17 -23.85
C ALA A 229 -3.35 -2.05 -22.94
N ALA A 230 -3.47 -0.83 -23.45
CA ALA A 230 -4.04 0.31 -22.70
C ALA A 230 -5.52 0.10 -22.33
N ALA A 231 -6.31 -0.59 -23.16
CA ALA A 231 -7.69 -0.94 -22.83
C ALA A 231 -7.76 -1.89 -21.64
N VAL A 232 -6.96 -2.98 -21.66
CA VAL A 232 -6.84 -3.92 -20.54
C VAL A 232 -6.44 -3.16 -19.28
N LEU A 233 -5.38 -2.37 -19.33
CA LEU A 233 -4.85 -1.70 -18.14
C LEU A 233 -5.85 -0.74 -17.49
N ARG A 234 -6.68 -0.01 -18.26
CA ARG A 234 -7.69 0.92 -17.72
C ARG A 234 -8.75 0.24 -16.85
N GLU A 235 -8.97 -1.06 -17.03
CA GLU A 235 -9.90 -1.82 -16.19
C GLU A 235 -9.31 -2.16 -14.82
N TRP A 236 -7.98 -2.15 -14.70
CA TRP A 236 -7.26 -2.67 -13.53
C TRP A 236 -6.30 -1.67 -12.86
N SER A 237 -6.15 -0.47 -13.44
CA SER A 237 -5.24 0.60 -13.00
C SER A 237 -5.84 1.57 -12.01
#